data_AF-A0A496ZU33-F1
#
_entry.id   AF-A0A496ZU33-F1
#
_cell.length_a   1.000
_cell.length_b   1.000
_cell.length_c   1.000
_cell.angle_alpha   90.00
_cell.angle_beta   90.00
_cell.angle_gamma   90.00
#
_symmetry.space_group_name_H-M   'P 1'
#
loop_
_entity.id
_entity.type
_entity.pdbx_description
1 polymer ?
#
loop_
_entity_poly.entity_id
_entity_poly.type
_entity_poly.pdbx_seq_one_letter_code
_entity_poly.pdbx_strand_id
1 'polypeptide(L)'
;MRKTVILLFLLLLGFSFLMADHSVEKEPANKVPMKAAALSIFIPAGGQFYNESYWKASGVFVLEGSLIGLAIYHHLKSEDYFKISQNNSNPYYYDQYVKFYNKRQSDFWWLGTVIFLSTIDAYVDAHLFNFEENKKKIHLKFEDNMLSLQYNF
;
A
#
# COMPACT_ATOMS: atom_id res chain seq x y z
N MET A 1 19.33 19.38 -4.95
CA MET A 1 18.97 18.14 -5.70
C MET A 1 19.82 16.92 -5.34
N ARG A 2 21.17 16.95 -5.33
CA ARG A 2 21.99 15.75 -5.00
C ARG A 2 21.73 15.13 -3.61
N LYS A 3 21.52 15.95 -2.56
CA LYS A 3 21.32 15.43 -1.19
C LYS A 3 19.98 14.69 -1.01
N THR A 4 18.93 15.14 -1.69
CA THR A 4 17.60 14.53 -1.63
C THR A 4 17.56 13.15 -2.31
N VAL A 5 18.30 12.99 -3.41
CA VAL A 5 18.40 11.71 -4.13
C VAL A 5 19.22 10.69 -3.32
N ILE A 6 20.29 11.13 -2.65
CA ILE A 6 21.10 10.27 -1.78
C ILE A 6 20.28 9.82 -0.56
N LEU A 7 19.48 10.72 0.02
CA LEU A 7 18.59 10.35 1.12
C LEU A 7 17.54 9.31 0.70
N LEU A 8 16.90 9.50 -0.46
CA LEU A 8 15.96 8.54 -1.04
C LEU A 8 16.60 7.18 -1.33
N PHE A 9 17.82 7.17 -1.85
CA PHE A 9 18.57 5.95 -2.13
C PHE A 9 18.97 5.20 -0.85
N LEU A 10 19.41 5.93 0.18
CA LEU A 10 19.72 5.36 1.50
C LEU A 10 18.47 4.83 2.22
N LEU A 11 17.32 5.48 2.03
CA LEU A 11 16.03 5.02 2.53
C LEU A 11 15.60 3.70 1.85
N LEU A 12 15.80 3.59 0.53
CA LEU A 12 15.55 2.36 -0.23
C LEU A 12 16.51 1.22 0.13
N LEU A 13 17.79 1.54 0.39
CA LEU A 13 18.80 0.57 0.83
C LEU A 13 18.54 0.06 2.25
N GLY A 14 18.19 0.96 3.19
CA GLY A 14 17.82 0.59 4.55
C GLY A 14 16.53 -0.24 4.59
N PHE A 15 15.58 0.06 3.71
CA PHE A 15 14.36 -0.72 3.55
C PHE A 15 14.64 -2.13 3.02
N SER A 16 15.56 -2.28 2.07
CA SER A 16 15.97 -3.59 1.53
C SER A 16 16.64 -4.47 2.59
N PHE A 17 17.39 -3.87 3.52
CA PHE A 17 18.03 -4.57 4.62
C PHE A 17 17.02 -5.03 5.70
N LEU A 18 15.93 -4.27 5.90
CA LEU A 18 14.80 -4.65 6.77
C LEU A 18 13.95 -5.81 6.21
N MET A 19 13.98 -6.04 4.89
CA MET A 19 13.26 -7.15 4.25
C MET A 19 14.05 -8.47 4.26
N ALA A 20 15.35 -8.42 4.57
CA ALA A 20 16.24 -9.58 4.44
C ALA A 20 16.12 -10.58 5.61
N ASP A 21 15.51 -10.17 6.73
CA ASP A 21 15.55 -10.97 7.95
C ASP A 21 14.21 -10.95 8.69
N HIS A 22 13.24 -11.78 8.27
CA HIS A 22 12.32 -12.40 9.23
C HIS A 22 11.49 -13.54 8.61
N SER A 23 12.02 -14.75 8.69
CA SER A 23 11.22 -15.97 8.78
C SER A 23 10.67 -16.08 10.22
N VAL A 24 9.61 -15.33 10.54
CA VAL A 24 8.88 -15.49 11.80
C VAL A 24 7.95 -16.69 11.68
N GLU A 25 8.04 -17.59 12.67
CA GLU A 25 7.16 -18.73 12.87
C GLU A 25 5.70 -18.25 12.94
N LYS A 26 4.87 -18.71 11.99
CA LYS A 26 3.47 -18.29 11.86
C LYS A 26 2.65 -18.82 13.04
N GLU A 27 2.26 -17.97 13.98
CA GLU A 27 1.13 -18.30 14.84
C GLU A 27 -0.16 -18.39 14.00
N PRO A 28 -1.06 -19.36 14.27
CA PRO A 28 -2.33 -19.48 13.56
C PRO A 28 -3.33 -18.43 14.08
N ALA A 29 -3.03 -17.15 13.87
CA ALA A 29 -3.97 -16.09 14.15
C ALA A 29 -4.94 -15.96 12.97
N ASN A 30 -6.21 -16.34 13.17
CA ASN A 30 -7.28 -16.07 12.21
C ASN A 30 -7.31 -14.57 11.89
N LYS A 31 -7.05 -14.21 10.62
CA LYS A 31 -7.07 -12.83 10.16
C LYS A 31 -8.52 -12.38 9.96
N VAL A 32 -8.84 -11.15 10.32
CA VAL A 32 -10.18 -10.58 10.13
C VAL A 32 -10.16 -9.75 8.84
N PRO A 33 -10.81 -10.20 7.75
CA PRO A 33 -10.71 -9.50 6.45
C PRO A 33 -11.17 -8.04 6.49
N MET A 34 -12.20 -7.76 7.29
CA MET A 34 -12.70 -6.40 7.47
C MET A 34 -11.68 -5.48 8.17
N LYS A 35 -10.85 -6.01 9.07
CA LYS A 35 -9.77 -5.23 9.70
C LYS A 35 -8.66 -4.93 8.68
N ALA A 36 -8.29 -5.90 7.85
CA ALA A 36 -7.32 -5.71 6.77
C ALA A 36 -7.77 -4.60 5.82
N ALA A 37 -9.03 -4.65 5.38
CA ALA A 37 -9.63 -3.64 4.52
C ALA A 37 -9.66 -2.25 5.18
N ALA A 38 -10.12 -2.16 6.43
CA ALA A 38 -10.17 -0.89 7.16
C ALA A 38 -8.76 -0.28 7.31
N LEU A 39 -7.75 -1.10 7.62
CA LEU A 39 -6.37 -0.63 7.73
C LEU A 39 -5.83 -0.08 6.41
N SER A 40 -6.10 -0.71 5.27
CA SER A 40 -5.69 -0.18 3.95
C SER A 40 -6.31 1.17 3.59
N ILE A 41 -7.51 1.47 4.11
CA ILE A 41 -8.18 2.75 3.82
C ILE A 41 -7.51 3.92 4.58
N PHE A 42 -7.15 3.69 5.86
CA PHE A 42 -6.69 4.76 6.74
C PHE A 42 -5.17 4.87 6.83
N ILE A 43 -4.46 3.76 6.65
CA ILE A 43 -3.01 3.67 6.82
C ILE A 43 -2.42 3.18 5.51
N PRO A 44 -1.47 3.91 4.91
CA PRO A 44 -0.79 3.45 3.70
C PRO A 44 -0.20 2.05 3.88
N ALA A 45 -0.51 1.15 2.95
CA ALA A 45 -0.19 -0.28 3.02
C ALA A 45 -0.67 -1.04 4.28
N GLY A 46 -1.61 -0.50 5.05
CA GLY A 46 -2.00 -1.02 6.36
C GLY A 46 -2.55 -2.45 6.33
N GLY A 47 -3.38 -2.80 5.35
CA GLY A 47 -3.88 -4.15 5.19
C GLY A 47 -2.79 -5.16 4.78
N GLN A 48 -1.79 -4.72 4.01
CA GLN A 48 -0.67 -5.58 3.62
C GLN A 48 0.27 -5.87 4.78
N PHE A 49 0.50 -4.88 5.66
CA PHE A 49 1.19 -5.09 6.93
C PHE A 49 0.43 -6.03 7.85
N TYR A 50 -0.90 -5.88 7.95
CA TYR A 50 -1.76 -6.79 8.73
C TYR A 50 -1.71 -8.23 8.19
N ASN A 51 -1.66 -8.37 6.87
CA ASN A 51 -1.53 -9.67 6.21
C ASN A 51 -0.11 -10.24 6.27
N GLU A 52 0.85 -9.54 6.88
CA GLU A 52 2.28 -9.92 6.95
C GLU A 52 2.91 -10.11 5.56
N SER A 53 2.31 -9.48 4.54
CA SER A 53 2.79 -9.52 3.17
C SER A 53 3.75 -8.35 2.95
N TYR A 54 4.92 -8.38 3.60
CA TYR A 54 5.85 -7.25 3.65
C TYR A 54 6.36 -6.80 2.29
N TRP A 55 6.58 -7.74 1.37
CA TRP A 55 6.93 -7.41 -0.02
C TRP A 55 5.82 -6.59 -0.70
N LYS A 56 4.56 -7.03 -0.63
CA LYS A 56 3.43 -6.26 -1.16
C LYS A 56 3.27 -4.93 -0.43
N ALA A 57 3.41 -4.94 0.90
CA ALA A 57 3.31 -3.75 1.74
C ALA A 57 4.32 -2.68 1.30
N SER A 58 5.55 -3.08 1.00
CA SER A 58 6.57 -2.16 0.50
C SER A 58 6.16 -1.45 -0.79
N GLY A 59 5.67 -2.20 -1.78
CA GLY A 59 5.29 -1.67 -3.07
C GLY A 59 4.09 -0.72 -2.97
N VAL A 60 3.07 -1.13 -2.20
CA VAL A 60 1.88 -0.31 -1.94
C VAL A 60 2.27 0.96 -1.19
N PHE A 61 3.11 0.87 -0.15
CA PHE A 61 3.53 2.02 0.64
C PHE A 61 4.31 3.05 -0.19
N VAL A 62 5.25 2.59 -1.03
CA VAL A 62 6.00 3.47 -1.94
C VAL A 62 5.06 4.12 -2.95
N LEU A 63 4.11 3.37 -3.51
CA LEU A 63 3.17 3.90 -4.50
C LEU A 63 2.22 4.94 -3.90
N GLU A 64 1.55 4.61 -2.80
CA GLU A 64 0.65 5.52 -2.09
C GLU A 64 1.41 6.74 -1.55
N GLY A 65 2.57 6.53 -0.93
CA GLY A 65 3.44 7.60 -0.43
C GLY A 65 3.90 8.54 -1.54
N SER A 66 4.22 8.02 -2.73
CA SER A 66 4.59 8.84 -3.89
C SER A 66 3.43 9.70 -4.36
N LEU A 67 2.22 9.12 -4.48
CA LEU A 67 1.02 9.86 -4.90
C LEU A 67 0.62 10.93 -3.88
N ILE A 68 0.70 10.63 -2.58
CA ILE A 68 0.47 11.61 -1.52
C ILE A 68 1.49 12.75 -1.62
N GLY A 69 2.78 12.42 -1.81
CA GLY A 69 3.84 13.41 -1.99
C GLY A 69 3.61 14.31 -3.21
N LEU A 70 3.18 13.74 -4.34
CA LEU A 70 2.82 14.48 -5.55
C LEU A 70 1.60 15.39 -5.32
N ALA A 71 0.56 14.89 -4.66
CA ALA A 71 -0.63 15.68 -4.34
C ALA A 71 -0.29 16.89 -3.47
N ILE A 72 0.56 16.72 -2.45
CA ILE A 72 1.06 17.83 -1.61
C ILE A 72 1.89 18.81 -2.44
N TYR A 73 2.82 18.31 -3.25
CA TYR A 73 3.65 19.15 -4.11
C TYR A 73 2.82 20.01 -5.07
N HIS A 74 1.85 19.40 -5.76
CA HIS A 74 0.98 20.11 -6.68
C HIS A 74 0.02 21.05 -5.96
N HIS A 75 -0.43 20.71 -4.75
CA HIS A 75 -1.22 21.60 -3.90
C HIS A 75 -0.45 22.88 -3.56
N LEU A 76 0.75 22.75 -2.99
CA LEU A 76 1.58 23.91 -2.61
C LEU A 76 1.90 24.79 -3.81
N LYS A 77 2.27 24.17 -4.94
CA LYS A 77 2.59 24.89 -6.16
C LYS A 77 1.38 25.59 -6.77
N SER A 78 0.20 24.98 -6.70
CA SER A 78 -1.06 25.61 -7.09
C SER A 78 -1.33 26.85 -6.23
N GLU A 79 -1.15 26.77 -4.91
CA GLU A 79 -1.34 27.93 -4.04
C GLU A 79 -0.35 29.06 -4.33
N ASP A 80 0.92 28.75 -4.58
CA ASP A 80 1.94 29.74 -4.90
C ASP A 80 1.58 30.52 -6.16
N TYR A 81 1.20 29.81 -7.24
CA TYR A 81 0.77 30.45 -8.48
C TYR A 81 -0.51 31.28 -8.30
N PHE A 82 -1.45 30.83 -7.49
CA PHE A 82 -2.66 31.57 -7.17
C PHE A 82 -2.36 32.90 -6.44
N LYS A 83 -1.41 32.88 -5.50
CA LYS A 83 -0.97 34.10 -4.79
C LYS A 83 -0.27 35.09 -5.74
N ILE A 84 0.54 34.58 -6.68
CA ILE A 84 1.22 35.42 -7.67
C ILE A 84 0.22 36.01 -8.67
N SER A 85 -0.76 35.23 -9.15
CA SER A 85 -1.76 35.71 -10.11
C SER A 85 -2.66 36.80 -9.55
N GLN A 86 -2.87 36.86 -8.23
CA GLN A 86 -3.63 37.94 -7.60
C GLN A 86 -2.90 39.28 -7.63
N ASN A 87 -1.57 39.26 -7.63
CA ASN A 87 -0.74 40.46 -7.58
C ASN A 87 -0.16 40.84 -8.95
N ASN A 88 -0.49 40.09 -10.00
CA ASN A 88 0.12 40.25 -11.32
C ASN A 88 -0.91 40.02 -12.42
N SER A 89 -1.02 40.95 -13.36
CA SER A 89 -2.00 40.86 -14.47
C SER A 89 -1.57 39.92 -15.59
N ASN A 90 -0.39 39.28 -15.50
CA ASN A 90 0.07 38.35 -16.52
C ASN A 90 -0.73 37.03 -16.47
N PRO A 91 -1.45 36.65 -17.55
CA PRO A 91 -2.29 35.46 -17.60
C PRO A 91 -1.52 34.15 -17.38
N TYR A 92 -0.21 34.13 -17.65
CA TYR A 92 0.65 32.98 -17.43
C TYR A 92 0.55 32.40 -16.00
N TYR A 93 0.45 33.25 -14.97
CA TYR A 93 0.41 32.77 -13.58
C TYR A 93 -0.90 32.06 -13.26
N TYR A 94 -2.01 32.55 -13.83
CA TYR A 94 -3.32 31.92 -13.67
C TYR A 94 -3.38 30.56 -14.38
N ASP A 95 -2.86 30.48 -15.61
CA ASP A 95 -2.79 29.21 -16.35
C ASP A 95 -1.97 28.15 -15.60
N GLN A 96 -0.86 28.57 -14.97
CA GLN A 96 -0.04 27.69 -14.15
C GLN A 96 -0.76 27.23 -12.89
N TYR A 97 -1.53 28.10 -12.23
CA TYR A 97 -2.41 27.72 -11.13
C TYR A 97 -3.38 26.62 -11.56
N VAL A 98 -4.14 26.83 -12.64
CA VAL A 98 -5.12 25.86 -13.15
C VAL A 98 -4.45 24.53 -13.50
N LYS A 99 -3.27 24.58 -14.11
CA LYS A 99 -2.48 23.38 -14.44
C LYS A 99 -2.12 22.57 -13.19
N PHE A 100 -1.60 23.20 -12.13
CA PHE A 100 -1.23 22.49 -10.90
C PHE A 100 -2.44 22.03 -10.09
N TYR A 101 -3.53 22.80 -10.13
CA TYR A 101 -4.81 22.39 -9.56
C TYR A 101 -5.35 21.10 -10.21
N ASN A 102 -5.35 21.02 -11.55
CA ASN A 102 -5.80 19.85 -12.28
C ASN A 102 -4.90 18.63 -12.04
N LYS A 103 -3.58 18.83 -11.92
CA LYS A 103 -2.66 17.74 -11.55
C LYS A 103 -2.96 17.18 -10.17
N ARG A 104 -3.16 18.03 -9.17
CA ARG A 104 -3.56 17.61 -7.82
C ARG A 104 -4.84 16.77 -7.84
N GLN A 105 -5.83 17.17 -8.64
CA GLN A 105 -7.07 16.40 -8.78
C GLN A 105 -6.81 15.02 -9.41
N SER A 106 -5.95 14.95 -10.41
CA SER A 106 -5.53 13.68 -10.99
C SER A 106 -4.78 12.81 -9.98
N ASP A 107 -3.89 13.39 -9.16
CA ASP A 107 -3.16 12.64 -8.13
C ASP A 107 -4.12 12.04 -7.11
N PHE A 108 -5.15 12.78 -6.67
CA PHE A 108 -6.17 12.24 -5.76
C PHE A 108 -7.00 11.13 -6.39
N TRP A 109 -7.31 11.24 -7.68
CA TRP A 109 -8.03 10.19 -8.41
C TRP A 109 -7.20 8.89 -8.47
N TRP A 110 -5.92 9.00 -8.80
CA TRP A 110 -5.01 7.87 -8.81
C TRP A 110 -4.77 7.30 -7.42
N LEU A 111 -4.63 8.15 -6.39
CA LEU A 111 -4.48 7.73 -5.00
C LEU A 111 -5.71 6.94 -4.54
N GLY A 112 -6.92 7.45 -4.79
CA GLY A 112 -8.16 6.75 -4.46
C GLY A 112 -8.25 5.38 -5.14
N THR A 113 -7.83 5.30 -6.41
CA THR A 113 -7.78 4.03 -7.16
C THR A 113 -6.81 3.03 -6.54
N VAL A 114 -5.60 3.47 -6.16
CA VAL A 114 -4.61 2.61 -5.51
C VAL A 114 -5.09 2.13 -4.15
N ILE A 115 -5.63 3.02 -3.31
CA ILE A 115 -6.21 2.66 -2.01
C ILE A 115 -7.33 1.64 -2.18
N PHE A 116 -8.22 1.83 -3.16
CA PHE A 116 -9.32 0.90 -3.44
C PHE A 116 -8.81 -0.50 -3.83
N LEU A 117 -7.87 -0.58 -4.78
CA LEU A 117 -7.29 -1.86 -5.21
C LEU A 117 -6.51 -2.55 -4.08
N SER A 118 -5.72 -1.78 -3.33
CA SER A 118 -4.99 -2.23 -2.14
C SER A 118 -5.92 -2.78 -1.06
N THR A 119 -7.06 -2.13 -0.85
CA THR A 119 -8.10 -2.57 0.10
C THR A 119 -8.71 -3.91 -0.30
N ILE A 120 -9.02 -4.10 -1.58
CA ILE A 120 -9.56 -5.36 -2.10
C ILE A 120 -8.51 -6.48 -2.00
N ASP A 121 -7.27 -6.23 -2.42
CA ASP A 121 -6.17 -7.20 -2.31
C ASP A 121 -5.99 -7.65 -0.86
N ALA A 122 -5.93 -6.70 0.08
CA ALA A 122 -5.81 -6.98 1.51
C ALA A 122 -6.98 -7.80 2.06
N TYR A 123 -8.21 -7.48 1.65
CA TYR A 123 -9.40 -8.22 2.06
C TYR A 123 -9.36 -9.67 1.60
N VAL A 124 -9.03 -9.90 0.32
CA VAL A 124 -8.95 -11.23 -0.28
C VAL A 124 -7.81 -12.03 0.34
N ASP A 125 -6.62 -11.44 0.48
CA ASP A 125 -5.46 -12.08 1.12
C ASP A 125 -5.78 -12.55 2.55
N ALA A 126 -6.46 -11.72 3.35
CA ALA A 126 -6.87 -12.09 4.69
C ALA A 126 -7.89 -13.24 4.69
N HIS A 127 -8.80 -13.28 3.71
CA HIS A 127 -9.79 -14.35 3.58
C HIS A 127 -9.12 -15.67 3.17
N LEU A 128 -8.20 -15.63 2.22
CA LEU A 128 -7.45 -16.79 1.75
C LEU A 128 -6.49 -17.34 2.80
N PHE A 129 -5.88 -16.48 3.62
CA PHE A 129 -5.03 -16.91 4.74
C PHE A 129 -5.78 -17.88 5.66
N ASN A 130 -7.01 -17.54 6.05
CA ASN A 130 -7.84 -18.40 6.90
C ASN A 130 -8.21 -19.71 6.19
N PHE A 131 -8.49 -19.66 4.88
CA PHE A 131 -8.80 -20.85 4.10
C PHE A 131 -7.60 -21.82 4.05
N GLU A 132 -6.40 -21.34 3.75
CA GLU A 132 -5.19 -22.15 3.72
C GLU A 132 -4.87 -22.75 5.09
N GLU A 133 -5.02 -21.96 6.15
CA GLU A 133 -4.77 -22.43 7.51
C GLU A 133 -5.75 -23.52 7.94
N ASN A 134 -7.03 -23.40 7.57
CA ASN A 134 -8.03 -24.45 7.78
C ASN A 134 -7.73 -25.70 6.93
N LYS A 135 -7.30 -25.54 5.69
CA LYS A 135 -6.95 -26.65 4.80
C LYS A 135 -5.77 -27.46 5.36
N LYS A 136 -4.75 -26.82 5.93
CA LYS A 136 -3.59 -27.50 6.54
C LYS A 136 -3.95 -28.43 7.71
N LYS A 137 -5.11 -28.22 8.35
CA LYS A 137 -5.59 -29.11 9.41
C LYS A 137 -6.11 -30.46 8.87
N ILE A 138 -6.40 -30.54 7.57
CA ILE A 138 -6.98 -31.71 6.90
C ILE A 138 -5.91 -32.34 5.99
N HIS A 139 -5.46 -33.55 6.31
CA HIS A 139 -4.54 -34.32 5.48
C HIS A 139 -5.16 -35.67 5.08
N LEU A 140 -4.96 -36.04 3.82
CA LEU A 140 -5.29 -37.38 3.33
C LEU A 140 -4.10 -38.30 3.61
N LYS A 141 -4.32 -39.34 4.42
CA LYS A 141 -3.36 -40.41 4.64
C LYS A 141 -3.71 -41.61 3.76
N PHE A 142 -2.73 -42.06 3.00
CA PHE A 142 -2.81 -43.26 2.18
C PHE A 142 -1.96 -44.33 2.86
N GLU A 143 -2.60 -45.37 3.40
CA GLU A 143 -1.93 -46.47 4.08
C GLU A 143 -2.60 -47.77 3.64
N ASP A 144 -1.82 -48.77 3.20
CA ASP A 144 -2.26 -50.11 2.82
C ASP A 144 -3.54 -50.18 1.95
N ASN A 145 -3.55 -49.46 0.82
CA ASN A 145 -4.71 -49.34 -0.11
C ASN A 145 -5.98 -48.71 0.50
N MET A 146 -5.92 -48.10 1.69
CA MET A 146 -7.01 -47.37 2.31
C MET A 146 -6.76 -45.86 2.31
N LEU A 147 -7.80 -45.09 1.96
CA LEU A 147 -7.83 -43.63 2.08
C LEU A 147 -8.42 -43.27 3.44
N SER A 148 -7.64 -42.64 4.32
CA SER A 148 -8.12 -42.12 5.60
C SER A 148 -7.98 -40.60 5.67
N LEU A 149 -8.98 -39.93 6.23
CA LEU A 149 -9.02 -38.48 6.38
C LEU A 149 -8.64 -38.15 7.84
N GLN A 150 -7.48 -37.53 8.03
CA GLN A 150 -7.01 -37.14 9.36
C GLN A 150 -7.20 -35.64 9.56
N TYR A 151 -7.88 -35.30 10.66
CA TYR A 151 -8.06 -33.92 11.13
C TYR A 151 -7.19 -33.71 12.38
N ASN A 152 -6.24 -32.77 12.32
CA ASN A 152 -5.47 -32.38 13.49
C ASN A 152 -6.16 -31.19 14.18
N PHE A 153 -6.46 -31.36 15.47
CA PHE A 153 -6.99 -30.30 16.33
C PHE A 153 -5.92 -29.25 16.66
#